data_AF-A0A7Y6ZGJ3-F1
#
_entry.id   AF-A0A7Y6ZGJ3-F1
#
_cell.length_a   1.000
_cell.length_b   1.000
_cell.length_c   1.000
_cell.angle_alpha   90.00
_cell.angle_beta   90.00
_cell.angle_gamma   90.00
#
_symmetry.space_group_name_H-M   'P 1'
#
loop_
_entity.id
_entity.type
_entity.pdbx_description
1 polymer ?
#
loop_
_entity_poly.entity_id
_entity_poly.type
_entity_poly.pdbx_seq_one_letter_code
_entity_poly.pdbx_strand_id
1 'polypeptide(L)'
;MLTIFGLRLSGTVKSLHMHTTKDRIIPFSVTSIYFLLTTYFMNRISELDPIIWEIMALISGVVVILTLVTIFWKMSAHMTGVGGLVALVLILGLRFSNFQSLYPLLLSIVLSGIVGSSRLFLNAHKPLEVYAGFIFGFLSCYLGFQWIWS
;
A
#
# COMPACT_ATOMS: atom_id res chain seq x y z
N MET A 1 2.01 0.74 -12.84
CA MET A 1 1.77 -0.01 -14.10
C MET A 1 2.48 0.63 -15.28
N LEU A 2 2.28 1.91 -15.59
CA LEU A 2 3.01 2.63 -16.66
C LEU A 2 4.55 2.49 -16.58
N THR A 3 5.09 2.61 -15.37
CA THR A 3 6.53 2.51 -15.08
C THR A 3 7.08 1.11 -15.32
N ILE A 4 6.29 0.06 -15.04
CA ILE A 4 6.66 -1.34 -15.27
C ILE A 4 6.70 -1.62 -16.77
N PHE A 5 5.76 -1.07 -17.54
CA PHE A 5 5.80 -1.15 -19.01
C PHE A 5 7.04 -0.44 -19.58
N GLY A 6 7.36 0.77 -19.10
CA GLY A 6 8.59 1.49 -19.49
C GLY A 6 9.86 0.69 -19.17
N LEU A 7 9.97 0.12 -17.97
CA LEU A 7 11.11 -0.71 -17.57
C LEU A 7 11.20 -2.02 -18.36
N ARG A 8 10.08 -2.57 -18.81
CA ARG A 8 10.05 -3.73 -19.71
C ARG A 8 10.56 -3.37 -21.11
N LEU A 9 10.16 -2.22 -21.64
CA LEU A 9 10.64 -1.71 -22.93
C LEU A 9 12.14 -1.37 -22.90
N SER A 10 12.64 -0.88 -21.76
CA SER A 10 14.07 -0.61 -21.52
C SER A 10 14.92 -1.88 -21.30
N GLY A 11 14.33 -3.07 -21.30
CA GLY A 11 15.03 -4.35 -21.07
C GLY A 11 15.43 -4.64 -19.62
N THR A 12 15.10 -3.75 -18.67
CA THR A 12 15.44 -3.88 -17.24
C THR A 12 14.59 -4.94 -16.53
N VAL A 13 13.34 -5.15 -16.96
CA VAL A 13 12.43 -6.16 -16.40
C VAL A 13 12.08 -7.20 -17.45
N LYS A 14 12.51 -8.46 -17.22
CA LYS A 14 12.32 -9.56 -18.18
C LYS A 14 10.89 -10.11 -18.22
N SER A 15 10.13 -10.00 -17.13
CA SER A 15 8.75 -10.52 -17.04
C SER A 15 7.88 -9.67 -16.13
N LEU A 16 6.62 -9.47 -16.54
CA LEU A 16 5.59 -8.82 -15.72
C LEU A 16 5.26 -9.64 -14.46
N HIS A 17 5.50 -10.95 -14.47
CA HIS A 17 5.20 -11.84 -13.34
C HIS A 17 6.27 -11.80 -12.22
N MET A 18 7.34 -10.99 -12.38
CA MET A 18 8.34 -10.65 -11.34
C MET A 18 8.59 -11.79 -10.33
N HIS A 19 9.12 -12.90 -10.84
CA HIS A 19 9.25 -14.15 -10.10
C HIS A 19 10.28 -14.08 -8.98
N THR A 20 11.28 -13.19 -9.07
CA THR A 20 12.32 -13.03 -8.04
C THR A 20 12.14 -11.73 -7.26
N THR A 21 12.70 -11.65 -6.05
CA THR A 21 12.77 -10.40 -5.28
C THR A 21 13.59 -9.35 -6.03
N LYS A 22 14.67 -9.76 -6.71
CA LYS A 22 15.54 -8.88 -7.51
C LYS A 22 14.79 -8.14 -8.61
N ASP A 23 13.83 -8.79 -9.27
CA ASP A 23 13.00 -8.16 -10.30
C ASP A 23 12.04 -7.09 -9.73
N ARG A 24 11.77 -7.13 -8.42
CA ARG A 24 10.84 -6.22 -7.72
C ARG A 24 11.54 -5.00 -7.13
N ILE A 25 12.85 -5.07 -6.87
CA ILE A 25 13.61 -3.96 -6.25
C ILE A 25 13.50 -2.69 -7.09
N ILE A 26 13.83 -2.75 -8.38
CA ILE A 26 13.82 -1.56 -9.24
C ILE A 26 12.40 -0.97 -9.37
N PRO A 27 11.35 -1.74 -9.72
CA PRO A 27 9.99 -1.21 -9.79
C PRO A 27 9.47 -0.62 -8.48
N PHE A 28 9.76 -1.26 -7.34
CA PHE A 28 9.29 -0.81 -6.04
C PHE A 28 10.06 0.43 -5.58
N SER A 29 11.38 0.49 -5.76
CA SER A 29 12.17 1.69 -5.46
C SER A 29 11.72 2.89 -6.27
N VAL A 30 11.46 2.72 -7.57
CA VAL A 30 10.92 3.78 -8.43
C VAL A 30 9.55 4.24 -7.93
N THR A 31 8.69 3.31 -7.52
CA THR A 31 7.37 3.62 -6.96
C THR A 31 7.50 4.41 -5.65
N SER A 32 8.39 3.99 -4.74
CA SER A 32 8.68 4.71 -3.50
C SER A 32 9.16 6.14 -3.77
N ILE A 33 10.05 6.34 -4.74
CA ILE A 33 10.53 7.68 -5.12
C ILE A 33 9.37 8.56 -5.61
N TYR A 34 8.48 8.04 -6.46
CA TYR A 34 7.33 8.82 -6.91
C TYR A 34 6.40 9.20 -5.76
N PHE A 35 6.14 8.30 -4.82
CA PHE A 35 5.32 8.57 -3.64
C PHE A 35 5.94 9.67 -2.77
N LEU A 36 7.25 9.60 -2.53
CA LEU A 36 7.99 10.64 -1.79
C LEU A 36 7.98 11.98 -2.51
N LEU A 37 8.19 12.00 -3.83
CA LEU A 37 8.12 13.23 -4.62
C LEU A 37 6.73 13.83 -4.59
N THR A 38 5.68 13.03 -4.76
CA THR A 38 4.30 13.52 -4.66
C THR A 38 4.02 14.09 -3.27
N THR A 39 4.45 13.42 -2.21
CA THR A 39 4.34 13.95 -0.83
C THR A 39 5.05 15.30 -0.71
N TYR A 40 6.29 15.40 -1.20
CA TYR A 40 7.06 16.65 -1.17
C TYR A 40 6.35 17.78 -1.93
N PHE A 41 5.86 17.52 -3.14
CA PHE A 41 5.14 18.54 -3.92
C PHE A 41 3.82 18.95 -3.26
N MET A 42 3.06 18.01 -2.70
CA MET A 42 1.82 18.32 -2.00
C MET A 42 2.05 19.19 -0.76
N ASN A 43 3.11 18.94 0.00
CA ASN A 43 3.50 19.77 1.14
C ASN A 43 3.88 21.21 0.75
N ARG A 44 4.22 21.47 -0.52
CA ARG A 44 4.54 22.81 -1.03
C ARG A 44 3.33 23.61 -1.53
N ILE A 45 2.17 22.98 -1.67
CA ILE A 45 0.95 23.65 -2.14
C ILE A 45 0.24 24.21 -0.92
N SER A 46 0.22 25.53 -0.80
CA SER A 46 -0.27 26.23 0.41
C SER A 46 -1.78 26.15 0.56
N GLU A 47 -2.48 25.91 -0.55
CA GLU A 47 -3.94 25.80 -0.65
C GLU A 47 -4.46 24.40 -0.25
N LEU A 48 -3.58 23.39 -0.17
CA LEU A 48 -3.97 22.05 0.27
C LEU A 48 -4.08 22.01 1.79
N ASP A 49 -5.17 21.42 2.26
CA ASP A 49 -5.32 21.08 3.68
C ASP A 49 -4.15 20.17 4.11
N PRO A 50 -3.47 20.49 5.23
CA PRO A 50 -2.34 19.71 5.72
C PRO A 50 -2.60 18.20 5.80
N ILE A 51 -3.84 17.81 6.11
CA ILE A 51 -4.21 16.42 6.26
C ILE A 51 -3.97 15.59 5.00
N ILE A 52 -4.08 16.22 3.82
CA ILE A 52 -3.94 15.52 2.55
C ILE A 52 -2.48 15.11 2.32
N TRP A 53 -1.53 16.02 2.57
CA TRP A 53 -0.11 15.68 2.41
C TRP A 53 0.40 14.79 3.55
N GLU A 54 -0.17 14.89 4.76
CA GLU A 54 0.14 13.99 5.89
C GLU A 54 -0.30 12.55 5.63
N ILE A 55 -1.51 12.35 5.09
CA ILE A 55 -1.98 11.03 4.64
C ILE A 55 -1.07 10.49 3.53
N MET A 56 -0.68 11.33 2.58
CA MET A 56 0.23 10.93 1.50
C MET A 56 1.63 10.55 2.04
N ALA A 57 2.12 11.28 3.04
CA ALA A 57 3.37 10.99 3.72
C ALA A 57 3.33 9.64 4.45
N LEU A 58 2.23 9.36 5.17
CA LEU A 58 2.00 8.07 5.83
C LEU A 58 2.03 6.91 4.82
N ILE A 59 1.26 7.01 3.73
CA ILE A 59 1.21 5.98 2.70
C ILE A 59 2.59 5.81 2.04
N SER A 60 3.29 6.90 1.78
CA SER A 60 4.66 6.87 1.24
C SER A 60 5.61 6.13 2.18
N GLY A 61 5.52 6.37 3.49
CA GLY A 61 6.28 5.64 4.50
C GLY A 61 6.00 4.13 4.48
N VAL A 62 4.73 3.74 4.40
CA VAL A 62 4.33 2.32 4.28
C VAL A 62 4.92 1.69 3.02
N VAL A 63 4.86 2.38 1.87
CA VAL A 63 5.42 1.89 0.61
C VAL A 63 6.94 1.79 0.68
N VAL A 64 7.63 2.75 1.30
CA VAL A 64 9.10 2.69 1.50
C VAL A 64 9.48 1.47 2.36
N ILE A 65 8.81 1.26 3.48
CA ILE A 65 9.09 0.11 4.36
C ILE A 65 8.79 -1.21 3.62
N LEU A 66 7.66 -1.28 2.91
CA LEU A 66 7.33 -2.43 2.06
C LEU A 66 8.46 -2.72 1.04
N THR A 67 8.97 -1.69 0.36
CA THR A 67 10.08 -1.81 -0.58
C THR A 67 11.33 -2.35 0.11
N LEU A 68 11.71 -1.79 1.27
CA LEU A 68 12.87 -2.23 2.04
C LEU A 68 12.76 -3.69 2.47
N VAL A 69 11.60 -4.11 2.97
CA VAL A 69 11.35 -5.51 3.33
C VAL A 69 11.40 -6.41 2.10
N THR A 70 10.87 -5.95 0.96
CA THR A 70 10.83 -6.70 -0.31
C THR A 70 12.22 -7.02 -0.88
N ILE A 71 13.25 -6.27 -0.49
CA ILE A 71 14.66 -6.58 -0.83
C ILE A 71 15.05 -7.96 -0.27
N PHE A 72 14.60 -8.29 0.94
CA PHE A 72 14.96 -9.52 1.65
C PHE A 72 13.90 -10.61 1.54
N TRP A 73 12.61 -10.25 1.54
CA TRP A 73 11.50 -11.21 1.60
C TRP A 73 10.25 -10.71 0.87
N LYS A 74 9.54 -11.59 0.15
CA LYS A 74 8.45 -11.23 -0.79
C LYS A 74 7.14 -10.85 -0.09
N MET A 75 7.13 -9.76 0.66
CA MET A 75 5.90 -9.21 1.24
C MET A 75 4.89 -8.82 0.15
N SER A 76 3.61 -9.12 0.37
CA SER A 76 2.58 -8.85 -0.63
C SER A 76 2.10 -7.39 -0.60
N ALA A 77 2.54 -6.61 -1.59
CA ALA A 77 2.14 -5.22 -1.77
C ALA A 77 0.61 -5.02 -1.88
N HIS A 78 -0.09 -5.97 -2.51
CA HIS A 78 -1.55 -5.90 -2.66
C HIS A 78 -2.23 -6.06 -1.29
N MET A 79 -1.72 -6.98 -0.46
CA MET A 79 -2.25 -7.18 0.88
C MET A 79 -1.96 -5.99 1.79
N THR A 80 -0.77 -5.38 1.67
CA THR A 80 -0.45 -4.13 2.37
C THR A 80 -1.42 -3.01 1.99
N GLY A 81 -1.75 -2.85 0.70
CA GLY A 81 -2.72 -1.86 0.26
C GLY A 81 -4.13 -2.09 0.83
N VAL A 82 -4.68 -3.30 0.71
CA VAL A 82 -6.04 -3.58 1.23
C VAL A 82 -6.10 -3.59 2.76
N GLY A 83 -5.02 -3.99 3.45
CA GLY A 83 -4.91 -3.82 4.91
C GLY A 83 -4.97 -2.36 5.33
N GLY A 84 -4.27 -1.48 4.60
CA GLY A 84 -4.35 -0.03 4.81
C GLY A 84 -5.74 0.55 4.53
N LEU A 85 -6.45 0.03 3.52
CA LEU A 85 -7.84 0.43 3.22
C LEU A 85 -8.79 0.05 4.37
N VAL A 86 -8.69 -1.16 4.90
CA VAL A 86 -9.50 -1.60 6.05
C VAL A 86 -9.25 -0.70 7.25
N ALA A 87 -7.98 -0.36 7.53
CA ALA A 87 -7.62 0.57 8.60
C ALA A 87 -8.22 1.97 8.39
N LEU A 88 -8.15 2.52 7.17
CA LEU A 88 -8.75 3.81 6.84
C LEU A 88 -10.25 3.83 7.14
N VAL A 89 -10.99 2.85 6.61
CA VAL A 89 -12.45 2.78 6.79
C VAL A 89 -12.83 2.66 8.25
N LEU A 90 -12.08 1.87 9.02
CA LEU A 90 -12.29 1.73 10.45
C LEU A 90 -12.09 3.07 11.19
N ILE A 91 -11.00 3.78 10.91
CA ILE A 91 -10.71 5.07 11.55
C ILE A 91 -11.74 6.12 11.19
N LEU A 92 -12.15 6.20 9.92
CA LEU A 92 -13.21 7.11 9.51
C LEU A 92 -14.50 6.86 10.29
N GLY A 93 -14.85 5.58 10.51
CA GLY A 93 -16.00 5.21 11.33
C GLY A 93 -15.88 5.55 12.81
N LEU A 94 -14.68 5.53 13.36
CA LEU A 94 -14.44 5.86 14.77
C LEU A 94 -14.37 7.37 15.01
N ARG A 95 -13.89 8.15 14.04
CA ARG A 95 -13.64 9.59 14.19
C ARG A 95 -14.81 10.46 13.70
N PHE A 96 -15.56 10.00 12.70
CA PHE A 96 -16.64 10.78 12.09
C PHE A 96 -17.98 10.10 12.31
N SER A 97 -18.78 10.58 13.25
CA SER A 97 -20.10 10.03 13.59
C SER A 97 -21.09 10.02 12.41
N ASN A 98 -20.92 10.94 11.46
CA ASN A 98 -21.74 11.01 10.24
C ASN A 98 -21.35 9.97 9.18
N PHE A 99 -20.20 9.29 9.34
CA PHE A 99 -19.73 8.28 8.40
C PHE A 99 -20.29 6.90 8.76
N GLN A 100 -21.22 6.40 7.94
CA GLN A 100 -21.78 5.06 8.10
C GLN A 100 -20.75 3.99 7.69
N SER A 101 -19.92 3.58 8.64
CA SER A 101 -18.75 2.73 8.39
C SER A 101 -19.06 1.24 8.21
N LEU A 102 -20.22 0.74 8.65
CA LEU A 102 -20.54 -0.69 8.66
C LEU A 102 -20.45 -1.32 7.25
N TYR A 103 -21.16 -0.75 6.26
CA TYR A 103 -21.16 -1.31 4.90
C TYR A 103 -19.80 -1.18 4.20
N PRO A 104 -19.12 0.00 4.22
CA PRO A 104 -17.76 0.10 3.70
C PRO A 104 -16.77 -0.85 4.36
N LEU A 105 -16.89 -1.07 5.68
CA LEU A 105 -16.00 -1.95 6.43
C LEU A 105 -16.20 -3.41 6.00
N LEU A 106 -17.45 -3.88 5.96
CA LEU A 106 -17.77 -5.23 5.48
C LEU A 106 -17.28 -5.44 4.04
N LEU A 107 -17.50 -4.45 3.16
CA LEU A 107 -17.02 -4.50 1.79
C LEU A 107 -15.48 -4.59 1.74
N SER A 108 -14.78 -3.76 2.51
CA SER A 108 -13.30 -3.78 2.54
C SER A 108 -12.74 -5.12 3.04
N ILE A 109 -13.40 -5.77 4.00
CA ILE A 109 -13.01 -7.09 4.51
C ILE A 109 -13.23 -8.17 3.44
N VAL A 110 -14.40 -8.17 2.77
CA VAL A 110 -14.70 -9.12 1.68
C VAL A 110 -13.71 -8.95 0.54
N LEU A 111 -13.44 -7.71 0.11
CA LEU A 111 -12.45 -7.42 -0.93
C LEU A 111 -11.05 -7.88 -0.51
N SER A 112 -10.67 -7.70 0.75
CA SER A 112 -9.39 -8.20 1.26
C SER A 112 -9.28 -9.72 1.16
N GLY A 113 -10.37 -10.45 1.47
CA GLY A 113 -10.45 -11.90 1.31
C GLY A 113 -10.33 -12.36 -0.15
N ILE A 114 -11.01 -11.68 -1.07
CA ILE A 114 -10.94 -11.95 -2.51
C ILE A 114 -9.52 -11.70 -3.03
N VAL A 115 -8.92 -10.56 -2.67
CA VAL A 115 -7.55 -10.21 -3.08
C VAL A 115 -6.55 -11.22 -2.53
N GLY A 116 -6.63 -11.57 -1.24
CA GLY A 116 -5.76 -12.57 -0.62
C GLY A 116 -5.88 -13.94 -1.27
N SER A 117 -7.11 -14.39 -1.51
CA SER A 117 -7.38 -15.65 -2.19
C SER A 117 -6.80 -15.66 -3.61
N SER A 118 -6.93 -14.56 -4.37
CA SER A 118 -6.34 -14.46 -5.70
C SER A 118 -4.82 -14.60 -5.70
N ARG A 119 -4.13 -14.06 -4.68
CA ARG A 119 -2.66 -14.12 -4.58
C ARG A 119 -2.17 -15.54 -4.30
N LEU A 120 -2.92 -16.29 -3.49
CA LEU A 120 -2.64 -17.69 -3.18
C LEU A 120 -2.97 -18.60 -4.37
N PHE A 121 -4.14 -18.40 -4.99
CA PHE A 121 -4.59 -19.18 -6.15
C PHE A 121 -3.63 -19.09 -7.34
N LEU A 122 -3.09 -17.89 -7.59
CA LEU A 122 -2.09 -17.66 -8.65
C LEU A 122 -0.69 -18.16 -8.28
N ASN A 123 -0.50 -18.79 -7.10
CA ASN A 123 0.80 -19.18 -6.56
C ASN A 123 1.83 -18.03 -6.55
N ALA A 124 1.34 -16.78 -6.49
CA ALA A 124 2.19 -15.59 -6.55
C ALA A 124 2.87 -15.31 -5.20
N HIS A 125 2.26 -15.78 -4.12
CA HIS A 125 2.70 -15.57 -2.74
C HIS A 125 2.39 -16.77 -1.85
N LYS A 126 3.14 -16.91 -0.75
CA LYS A 126 2.86 -17.86 0.33
C LYS A 126 1.84 -17.27 1.33
N PRO A 127 1.10 -18.10 2.11
CA PRO A 127 0.18 -17.60 3.13
C PRO A 127 0.81 -16.59 4.09
N LEU A 128 2.03 -16.85 4.56
CA LEU A 128 2.75 -15.93 5.45
C LEU A 128 3.01 -14.56 4.80
N GLU A 129 3.35 -14.52 3.51
CA GLU A 129 3.59 -13.28 2.76
C GLU A 129 2.32 -12.44 2.58
N VAL A 130 1.17 -13.11 2.47
CA VAL A 130 -0.17 -12.50 2.37
C VAL A 130 -0.57 -11.91 3.72
N TYR A 131 -0.51 -12.70 4.79
CA TYR A 131 -0.90 -12.24 6.13
C TYR A 131 0.04 -11.14 6.66
N ALA A 132 1.35 -11.30 6.50
CA ALA A 132 2.31 -10.28 6.93
C ALA A 132 2.09 -8.96 6.19
N GLY A 133 1.84 -9.01 4.87
CA GLY A 133 1.51 -7.81 4.10
C GLY A 133 0.25 -7.12 4.62
N PHE A 134 -0.82 -7.88 4.87
CA PHE A 134 -2.09 -7.34 5.38
C PHE A 134 -1.94 -6.71 6.76
N ILE A 135 -1.35 -7.44 7.71
CA ILE A 135 -1.16 -6.97 9.09
C ILE A 135 -0.28 -5.74 9.12
N PHE A 136 0.82 -5.73 8.36
CA PHE A 136 1.71 -4.58 8.26
C PHE A 136 0.95 -3.34 7.74
N GLY A 137 0.24 -3.47 6.62
CA GLY A 137 -0.54 -2.37 6.05
C GLY A 137 -1.63 -1.86 7.00
N PHE A 138 -2.36 -2.78 7.63
CA PHE A 138 -3.40 -2.43 8.60
C PHE A 138 -2.83 -1.69 9.80
N LEU A 139 -1.80 -2.23 10.49
CA LEU A 139 -1.25 -1.63 11.70
C LEU A 139 -0.58 -0.28 11.42
N SER A 140 0.23 -0.19 10.36
CA SER A 140 0.90 1.07 10.03
C SER A 140 -0.11 2.17 9.69
N CYS A 141 -1.11 1.87 8.87
CA CYS A 141 -2.14 2.85 8.54
C CYS A 141 -3.05 3.17 9.73
N TYR A 142 -3.45 2.17 10.52
CA TYR A 142 -4.29 2.39 11.71
C TYR A 142 -3.61 3.33 12.70
N LEU A 143 -2.35 3.06 13.05
CA LEU A 143 -1.57 3.90 13.98
C LEU A 143 -1.31 5.29 13.39
N GLY A 144 -0.95 5.37 12.11
CA GLY A 144 -0.70 6.64 11.44
C GLY A 144 -1.94 7.52 11.34
N PHE A 145 -3.08 6.96 10.95
CA PHE A 145 -4.35 7.70 10.90
C PHE A 145 -4.82 8.09 12.30
N GLN A 146 -4.66 7.24 13.31
CA GLN A 146 -4.96 7.63 14.69
C GLN A 146 -4.16 8.85 15.14
N TRP A 147 -2.90 8.95 14.73
CA TRP A 147 -2.02 10.08 15.04
C TRP A 147 -2.35 11.34 14.24
N ILE A 148 -2.71 11.21 12.96
CA ILE A 148 -3.12 12.36 12.12
C ILE A 148 -4.42 13.01 12.65
N TRP A 149 -5.35 12.20 13.16
CA TRP A 149 -6.65 12.66 13.70
C TRP A 149 -6.72 12.73 15.22
N SER A 150 -5.58 12.69 15.93
CA SER A 150 -5.53 12.93 17.38
C SER A 150 -5.54 14.42 17.69
#